data_AF-A0A9X0WHZ9-F1
#
_entry.id   AF-A0A9X0WHZ9-F1
#
_cell.length_a   1.000
_cell.length_b   1.000
_cell.length_c   1.000
_cell.angle_alpha   90.00
_cell.angle_beta   90.00
_cell.angle_gamma   90.00
#
_symmetry.space_group_name_H-M   'P 1'
#
loop_
_entity.id
_entity.type
_entity.pdbx_description
1 polymer ?
#
loop_
_entity_poly.entity_id
_entity_poly.type
_entity_poly.pdbx_seq_one_letter_code
_entity_poly.pdbx_strand_id
1 'polypeptide(L)'
;MAEAVHLLADCHLNYLPQPFEQEWSPFTRLSFPSKLTTYLGAGAPLLLHTPPYGSLHGFFDRYPFGVRCDTLEPSSLIKALCDLLEEPERYRQAGEALTRALDEAFTAERFHSDFLRVLACARPQAD
;
A
#
# COMPACT_ATOMS: atom_id res chain seq x y z
N MET A 1 8.18 13.30 -11.77
CA MET A 1 7.12 12.82 -10.84
C MET A 1 5.74 12.96 -11.46
N ALA A 2 5.41 14.10 -12.08
CA ALA A 2 4.13 14.31 -12.78
C ALA A 2 3.84 13.30 -13.91
N GLU A 3 4.83 12.97 -14.75
CA GLU A 3 4.65 12.01 -15.86
C GLU A 3 4.30 10.60 -15.38
N ALA A 4 5.03 10.08 -14.39
CA ALA A 4 4.74 8.75 -13.82
C ALA A 4 3.34 8.68 -13.20
N VAL A 5 2.91 9.73 -12.48
CA VAL A 5 1.57 9.80 -11.91
C VAL A 5 0.50 9.79 -13.01
N HIS A 6 0.73 10.52 -14.10
CA HIS A 6 -0.22 10.56 -15.22
C HIS A 6 -0.38 9.18 -15.87
N LEU A 7 0.72 8.49 -16.15
CA LEU A 7 0.69 7.14 -16.70
C LEU A 7 -0.01 6.13 -15.77
N LEU A 8 0.22 6.25 -14.46
CA LEU A 8 -0.40 5.40 -13.45
C LEU A 8 -1.89 5.70 -13.26
N ALA A 9 -2.32 6.95 -13.49
CA ALA A 9 -3.73 7.36 -13.38
C ALA A 9 -4.58 6.85 -14.55
N ASP A 10 -3.97 6.65 -15.72
CA ASP A 10 -4.64 6.09 -16.90
C ASP A 10 -4.79 4.56 -16.83
N CYS A 11 -4.21 3.92 -15.81
CA CYS A 11 -4.35 2.49 -15.58
C CYS A 11 -5.64 2.16 -14.82
N HIS A 12 -6.28 1.05 -15.16
CA HIS A 12 -7.38 0.50 -14.33
C HIS A 12 -6.88 0.01 -12.98
N LEU A 13 -5.60 -0.40 -12.91
CA LEU A 13 -4.99 -0.97 -11.72
C LEU A 13 -3.47 -0.87 -11.81
N ASN A 14 -2.83 -0.53 -10.69
CA ASN A 14 -1.38 -0.42 -10.58
C ASN A 14 -0.76 -1.60 -9.84
N TYR A 15 0.38 -2.11 -10.31
CA TYR A 15 1.06 -3.27 -9.73
C TYR A 15 2.18 -2.87 -8.79
N LEU A 16 2.08 -3.22 -7.50
CA LEU A 16 3.08 -2.93 -6.47
C LEU A 16 3.73 -4.24 -5.95
N PRO A 17 4.86 -4.68 -6.54
CA PRO A 17 5.59 -5.85 -6.07
C PRO A 17 6.52 -5.54 -4.88
N GLN A 18 6.61 -6.49 -3.95
CA GLN A 18 7.70 -6.61 -2.97
C GLN A 18 8.44 -7.94 -3.19
N PRO A 19 9.75 -8.02 -2.91
CA PRO A 19 10.52 -9.23 -3.16
C PRO A 19 10.11 -10.37 -2.23
N PHE A 20 10.03 -11.58 -2.79
CA PHE A 20 9.64 -12.82 -2.10
C PHE A 20 10.87 -13.61 -1.61
N GLU A 21 12.03 -13.33 -2.20
CA GLU A 21 13.29 -13.98 -1.96
C GLU A 21 13.74 -13.79 -0.51
N GLN A 22 14.19 -14.88 0.11
CA GLN A 22 14.52 -14.89 1.55
C GLN A 22 15.63 -13.91 1.92
N GLU A 23 16.60 -13.68 1.03
CA GLU A 23 17.69 -12.72 1.22
C GLU A 23 17.18 -11.27 1.39
N TRP A 24 16.03 -10.95 0.80
CA TRP A 24 15.37 -9.63 0.91
C TRP A 24 14.29 -9.60 2.00
N SER A 25 14.09 -10.69 2.75
CA SER A 25 13.04 -10.76 3.78
C SER A 25 13.12 -9.62 4.82
N PRO A 26 14.30 -9.22 5.36
CA PRO A 26 14.39 -8.07 6.26
C PRO A 26 13.90 -6.78 5.60
N PHE A 27 14.23 -6.58 4.32
CA PHE A 27 13.78 -5.42 3.56
C PHE A 27 12.26 -5.44 3.38
N THR A 28 11.69 -6.55 2.92
CA THR A 28 10.24 -6.69 2.70
C THR A 28 9.43 -6.56 3.99
N ARG A 29 9.96 -7.09 5.10
CA ARG A 29 9.30 -7.06 6.42
C ARG A 29 9.36 -5.70 7.10
N LEU A 30 10.48 -4.98 6.97
CA LEU A 30 10.76 -3.79 7.78
C LEU A 30 10.64 -2.47 7.00
N SER A 31 10.77 -2.52 5.67
CA SER A 31 10.73 -1.31 4.85
C SER A 31 9.32 -1.04 4.34
N PHE A 32 8.81 0.15 4.62
CA PHE A 32 7.58 0.63 4.00
C PHE A 32 7.92 1.23 2.61
N PRO A 33 7.31 0.73 1.52
CA PRO A 33 7.73 1.09 0.16
C PRO A 33 7.38 2.54 -0.18
N SER A 34 8.40 3.34 -0.48
CA SER A 34 8.25 4.76 -0.84
C SER A 34 7.43 5.01 -2.10
N LYS A 35 7.28 4.00 -2.98
CA LYS A 35 6.44 4.10 -4.18
C LYS A 35 4.94 4.11 -3.88
N LEU A 36 4.53 3.61 -2.72
CA LEU A 36 3.11 3.47 -2.38
C LEU A 36 2.39 4.82 -2.43
N THR A 37 2.97 5.89 -1.89
CA THR A 37 2.36 7.23 -1.91
C THR A 37 2.16 7.75 -3.33
N THR A 38 3.11 7.54 -4.23
CA THR A 38 2.97 7.90 -5.64
C THR A 38 1.83 7.12 -6.31
N TYR A 39 1.67 5.84 -6.00
CA TYR A 39 0.64 4.99 -6.62
C TYR A 39 -0.74 5.33 -6.08
N LEU A 40 -0.87 5.55 -4.77
CA LEU A 40 -2.11 6.05 -4.17
C LEU A 40 -2.46 7.41 -4.76
N GLY A 41 -1.49 8.32 -4.89
CA GLY A 41 -1.70 9.64 -5.49
C GLY A 41 -2.13 9.61 -6.97
N ALA A 42 -1.94 8.50 -7.68
CA ALA A 42 -2.43 8.32 -9.04
C ALA A 42 -3.93 7.98 -9.11
N GLY A 43 -4.56 7.59 -8.00
CA GLY A 43 -6.02 7.43 -7.90
C GLY A 43 -6.58 6.11 -8.46
N ALA A 44 -5.75 5.20 -8.96
CA ALA A 44 -6.18 3.88 -9.41
C ALA A 44 -5.90 2.80 -8.34
N PRO A 45 -6.80 1.79 -8.15
CA PRO A 45 -6.58 0.69 -7.22
C PRO A 45 -5.26 -0.08 -7.44
N LEU A 46 -4.75 -0.73 -6.39
CA LEU A 46 -3.48 -1.46 -6.47
C LEU A 46 -3.67 -2.99 -6.41
N LEU A 47 -2.87 -3.72 -7.21
CA LEU A 47 -2.47 -5.09 -6.90
C LEU A 47 -1.21 -5.04 -6.05
N LEU A 48 -1.38 -5.26 -4.76
CA LEU A 48 -0.29 -5.47 -3.82
C LEU A 48 0.20 -6.92 -3.93
N HIS A 49 1.38 -7.12 -4.50
CA HIS A 49 1.99 -8.45 -4.63
C HIS A 49 3.18 -8.55 -3.69
N THR A 50 2.99 -9.21 -2.55
CA THR A 50 3.96 -9.20 -1.45
C THR A 50 3.88 -10.51 -0.66
N PRO A 51 4.99 -11.09 -0.18
CA PRO A 51 4.91 -12.29 0.63
C PRO A 51 4.10 -12.05 1.92
N PRO A 52 3.59 -13.13 2.57
CA PRO A 52 2.73 -13.02 3.75
C PRO A 52 3.31 -12.26 4.95
N TYR A 53 4.63 -12.08 4.98
CA TYR A 53 5.37 -11.36 6.02
C TYR A 53 5.69 -9.90 5.65
N GLY A 54 5.18 -9.40 4.54
CA GLY A 54 5.44 -8.06 4.03
C GLY A 54 4.90 -6.95 4.93
N SER A 55 5.64 -5.85 5.00
CA SER A 55 5.33 -4.67 5.82
C SER A 55 3.98 -4.03 5.52
N LEU A 56 3.44 -4.25 4.32
CA LEU A 56 2.18 -3.64 3.87
C LEU A 56 0.92 -4.39 4.28
N HIS A 57 1.00 -5.62 4.81
CA HIS A 57 -0.20 -6.41 5.15
C HIS A 57 -1.17 -5.64 6.06
N GLY A 58 -0.69 -5.18 7.22
CA GLY A 58 -1.53 -4.47 8.19
C GLY A 58 -2.01 -3.10 7.69
N PHE A 59 -1.24 -2.43 6.83
CA PHE A 59 -1.67 -1.17 6.24
C PHE A 59 -2.79 -1.40 5.21
N PHE A 60 -2.67 -2.44 4.40
CA PHE A 60 -3.69 -2.86 3.44
C PHE A 60 -4.97 -3.38 4.13
N ASP A 61 -4.85 -4.12 5.22
CA ASP A 61 -6.01 -4.59 5.98
C ASP A 61 -6.81 -3.41 6.58
N ARG A 62 -6.12 -2.32 6.96
CA ARG A 62 -6.74 -1.08 7.44
C ARG A 62 -7.36 -0.25 6.31
N TYR A 63 -6.69 -0.21 5.15
CA TYR A 63 -7.12 0.52 3.96
C TYR A 63 -7.08 -0.43 2.75
N PRO A 64 -8.19 -1.10 2.41
CA PRO A 64 -8.21 -2.07 1.31
C PRO A 64 -8.26 -1.35 -0.05
N PHE A 65 -7.18 -0.66 -0.42
CA PHE A 65 -7.06 0.17 -1.63
C PHE A 65 -6.90 -0.62 -2.94
N GLY A 66 -7.36 -1.87 -2.98
CA GLY A 66 -7.29 -2.75 -4.15
C GLY A 66 -7.37 -4.22 -3.76
N VAL A 67 -6.45 -5.03 -4.28
CA VAL A 67 -6.31 -6.47 -3.99
C VAL A 67 -4.89 -6.84 -3.57
N ARG A 68 -4.77 -7.89 -2.78
CA ARG A 68 -3.50 -8.44 -2.32
C ARG A 68 -3.32 -9.87 -2.83
N CYS A 69 -2.14 -10.17 -3.38
CA CYS A 69 -1.69 -11.51 -3.71
C CYS A 69 -0.39 -11.80 -2.95
N ASP A 70 -0.35 -12.91 -2.23
CA ASP A 70 0.76 -13.29 -1.35
C ASP A 70 1.51 -14.55 -1.79
N THR A 71 1.35 -14.90 -3.07
CA THR A 71 2.00 -16.04 -3.70
C THR A 71 2.57 -15.65 -5.05
N LEU A 72 3.63 -16.32 -5.49
CA LEU A 72 4.20 -16.20 -6.83
C LEU A 72 3.42 -17.01 -7.89
N GLU A 73 2.30 -17.63 -7.51
CA GLU A 73 1.52 -18.47 -8.39
C GLU A 73 0.74 -17.59 -9.40
N PRO A 74 1.01 -17.71 -10.72
CA PRO A 74 0.39 -16.83 -11.71
C PRO A 74 -1.14 -16.90 -11.72
N SER A 75 -1.71 -18.09 -11.46
CA SER A 75 -3.17 -18.24 -11.42
C SER A 75 -3.81 -17.44 -10.28
N SER A 76 -3.12 -17.30 -9.14
CA SER A 76 -3.57 -16.48 -8.00
C SER A 76 -3.55 -14.98 -8.34
N LEU A 77 -2.53 -14.50 -9.06
CA LEU A 77 -2.45 -13.11 -9.52
C LEU A 77 -3.59 -12.76 -10.49
N ILE A 78 -3.84 -13.64 -11.47
CA ILE A 78 -4.94 -13.47 -12.43
C ILE A 78 -6.27 -13.42 -11.69
N LYS A 79 -6.49 -14.35 -10.76
CA LYS A 79 -7.71 -14.38 -9.96
C LYS A 79 -7.91 -13.06 -9.19
N ALA A 80 -6.87 -12.57 -8.51
CA ALA A 80 -6.94 -11.32 -7.75
C ALA A 80 -7.28 -10.12 -8.64
N LEU A 81 -6.72 -10.06 -9.85
CA LEU A 81 -7.03 -9.02 -10.84
C LEU A 81 -8.51 -9.08 -11.28
N CYS A 82 -8.98 -10.24 -11.72
CA CYS A 82 -10.37 -10.43 -12.16
C CYS A 82 -11.37 -10.11 -11.04
N ASP A 83 -11.12 -10.61 -9.82
CA ASP A 83 -11.96 -10.40 -8.64
C ASP A 83 -12.19 -8.92 -8.31
N LEU A 84 -11.27 -8.03 -8.68
CA LEU A 84 -11.41 -6.58 -8.46
C LEU A 84 -12.03 -5.87 -9.67
N LEU A 85 -11.59 -6.22 -10.88
CA LEU A 85 -12.00 -5.52 -12.11
C LEU A 85 -13.39 -5.91 -12.59
N GLU A 86 -13.85 -7.13 -12.27
CA GLU A 86 -15.16 -7.65 -12.68
C GLU A 86 -16.28 -7.34 -11.67
N GLU A 87 -15.93 -6.77 -10.51
CA GLU A 87 -16.85 -6.48 -9.40
C GLU A 87 -16.91 -4.95 -9.15
N PRO A 88 -17.83 -4.21 -9.79
CA PRO A 88 -17.83 -2.74 -9.77
C PRO A 88 -17.87 -2.13 -8.37
N GLU A 89 -18.61 -2.75 -7.44
CA GLU A 89 -18.68 -2.28 -6.06
C GLU A 89 -17.36 -2.46 -5.32
N ARG A 90 -16.64 -3.57 -5.55
CA ARG A 90 -15.31 -3.78 -4.95
C ARG A 90 -14.31 -2.78 -5.51
N TYR A 91 -14.35 -2.52 -6.81
CA TYR A 91 -13.51 -1.50 -7.44
C TYR A 91 -13.76 -0.11 -6.85
N ARG A 92 -15.04 0.28 -6.71
CA ARG A 92 -15.43 1.55 -6.10
C ARG A 92 -14.95 1.65 -4.65
N GLN A 93 -15.17 0.61 -3.84
CA GLN A 93 -14.71 0.56 -2.46
C GLN A 93 -13.19 0.67 -2.33
N ALA A 94 -12.44 0.05 -3.25
CA ALA A 94 -10.99 0.18 -3.29
C ALA A 94 -10.55 1.63 -3.57
N GLY A 95 -11.23 2.32 -4.49
CA GLY A 95 -11.00 3.75 -4.74
C GLY A 95 -11.27 4.62 -3.49
N GLU A 96 -12.37 4.36 -2.79
CA GLU A 96 -12.70 5.08 -1.54
C GLU A 96 -11.67 4.80 -0.43
N ALA A 97 -11.24 3.56 -0.28
CA ALA A 97 -10.21 3.17 0.68
C ALA A 97 -8.84 3.80 0.35
N LEU A 98 -8.51 3.94 -0.93
CA LEU A 98 -7.32 4.65 -1.39
C LEU A 98 -7.36 6.13 -1.00
N THR A 99 -8.47 6.82 -1.27
CA THR A 99 -8.64 8.23 -0.87
C THR A 99 -8.51 8.39 0.64
N ARG A 100 -9.17 7.51 1.41
CA ARG A 100 -9.03 7.49 2.86
C ARG A 100 -7.60 7.25 3.33
N ALA A 101 -6.84 6.38 2.68
CA ALA A 101 -5.45 6.15 3.03
C ALA A 101 -4.62 7.43 2.88
N LEU A 102 -4.83 8.20 1.80
CA LEU A 102 -4.17 9.48 1.59
C LEU A 102 -4.55 10.50 2.68
N ASP A 103 -5.86 10.66 2.92
CA ASP A 103 -6.39 11.68 3.82
C ASP A 103 -6.10 11.39 5.31
N GLU A 104 -6.04 10.11 5.70
CA GLU A 104 -5.86 9.72 7.10
C GLU A 104 -4.39 9.40 7.47
N ALA A 105 -3.59 8.94 6.50
CA ALA A 105 -2.24 8.41 6.77
C ALA A 105 -1.10 9.21 6.15
N PHE A 106 -1.32 9.94 5.05
CA PHE A 106 -0.25 10.60 4.29
C PHE A 106 -0.36 12.13 4.28
N THR A 107 -0.97 12.72 5.31
CA THR A 107 -1.01 14.17 5.52
C THR A 107 0.19 14.68 6.31
N ALA A 108 0.52 15.97 6.14
CA ALA A 108 1.60 16.61 6.87
C ALA A 108 1.33 16.63 8.38
N GLU A 109 0.08 16.88 8.77
CA GLU A 109 -0.40 16.89 10.15
C GLU A 109 -0.22 15.51 10.77
N ARG A 110 -0.60 14.45 10.03
CA ARG A 110 -0.44 13.08 10.50
C ARG A 110 1.04 12.72 10.68
N PHE A 111 1.87 13.06 9.70
CA PHE A 111 3.31 12.80 9.77
C PHE A 111 3.94 13.53 10.97
N HIS A 112 3.60 14.80 11.17
CA HIS A 112 4.07 15.58 12.31
C HIS A 112 3.64 14.97 13.65
N SER A 113 2.37 14.56 13.78
CA SER A 113 1.85 13.88 14.98
C SER A 113 2.56 12.55 15.26
N ASP A 114 2.76 11.73 14.23
CA ASP A 114 3.45 10.44 14.37
C ASP A 114 4.92 10.61 14.74
N PHE A 115 5.60 11.60 14.15
CA PHE A 115 6.97 11.95 14.50
C PHE A 115 7.10 12.39 15.97
N LEU A 116 6.25 13.31 16.43
CA LEU A 116 6.26 13.76 17.83
C LEU A 116 5.97 12.62 18.80
N ARG A 117 5.06 11.71 18.45
CA ARG A 117 4.73 10.53 19.26
C ARG A 117 5.94 9.63 19.45
N VAL A 118 6.70 9.36 18.39
CA VAL A 118 7.94 8.56 18.48
C VAL A 118 8.96 9.25 19.39
N LEU A 119 9.17 10.56 19.23
CA LEU A 119 10.09 11.31 20.09
C LEU A 119 9.65 11.37 21.55
N ALA A 120 8.35 11.49 21.81
CA ALA A 120 7.80 11.52 23.16
C ALA A 120 7.98 10.16 23.87
N CYS A 121 7.73 9.05 23.16
CA CYS A 121 7.99 7.71 23.67
C CYS A 121 9.49 7.38 23.81
N ALA A 122 10.36 8.10 23.09
CA ALA A 122 11.81 7.94 23.16
C ALA A 122 12.47 8.73 24.31
N ARG A 123 11.73 9.61 25.01
CA ARG A 123 12.24 10.26 26.21
C ARG A 123 12.20 9.26 27.37
N PRO A 124 13.33 8.98 28.06
CA PRO A 124 13.28 8.31 29.34
C PRO A 124 12.39 9.15 30.27
N GLN A 125 11.53 8.52 31.08
CA GLN A 125 10.98 9.19 32.25
C GLN A 125 12.19 9.67 33.07
N ALA A 126 12.35 10.99 33.18
CA ALA A 126 13.32 11.57 34.08
C ALA A 126 12.79 11.34 35.50
N ASP A 127 13.45 10.45 36.23
CA ASP A 127 13.35 10.34 37.69
C ASP A 127 13.91 11.59 38.37
#